data_AF-A0A952MVF0-F1
#
_entry.id   AF-A0A952MVF0-F1
#
_cell.length_a   1.000
_cell.length_b   1.000
_cell.length_c   1.000
_cell.angle_alpha   90.00
_cell.angle_beta   90.00
_cell.angle_gamma   90.00
#
_symmetry.space_group_name_H-M   'P 1'
#
loop_
_entity.id
_entity.type
_entity.pdbx_description
1 polymer ?
#
loop_
_entity_poly.entity_id
_entity_poly.type
_entity_poly.pdbx_seq_one_letter_code
_entity_poly.pdbx_strand_id
1 'polypeptide(L)'
;MENELICDKILRKFEGNKSFSWEQVHEKSFYESVNPDYFVVENHIKFLIGDNALHETGTSPTYLSLTPKGWFIMTDSSKFGYVAKRQAELTKENREKSTLTWAKWATIVAIISVIIWVVDKILST
;
A
#
# COMPACT_ATOMS: atom_id res chain seq x y z
N MET A 1 1.38 3.40 -7.24
CA MET A 1 2.28 4.35 -6.55
C MET A 1 1.65 5.73 -6.50
N GLU A 2 1.02 6.19 -7.58
CA GLU A 2 0.31 7.47 -7.61
C GLU A 2 -0.84 7.56 -6.60
N ASN A 3 -1.69 6.54 -6.51
CA ASN A 3 -2.82 6.49 -5.56
C ASN A 3 -2.34 6.56 -4.10
N GLU A 4 -1.27 5.84 -3.77
CA GLU A 4 -0.68 5.82 -2.44
C GLU A 4 -0.08 7.20 -2.08
N LEU A 5 0.52 7.88 -3.05
CA LEU A 5 1.03 9.24 -2.88
C LEU A 5 -0.11 10.25 -2.67
N ILE A 6 -1.26 10.06 -3.34
CA ILE A 6 -2.46 10.87 -3.13
C ILE A 6 -2.97 10.67 -1.70
N CYS A 7 -3.08 9.43 -1.22
CA CYS A 7 -3.47 9.14 0.16
C CYS A 7 -2.53 9.83 1.18
N ASP A 8 -1.22 9.71 1.00
CA ASP A 8 -0.24 10.32 1.90
C ASP A 8 -0.33 11.86 1.87
N LYS A 9 -0.56 12.46 0.70
CA LYS A 9 -0.79 13.92 0.56
C LYS A 9 -2.07 14.38 1.22
N ILE A 10 -3.16 13.61 1.12
CA ILE A 10 -4.43 13.91 1.79
C ILE A 10 -4.23 13.88 3.30
N LEU A 11 -3.63 12.82 3.85
CA LEU A 11 -3.39 12.71 5.28
C LEU A 11 -2.58 13.89 5.82
N ARG A 12 -1.53 14.32 5.10
CA ARG A 12 -0.74 15.50 5.47
C ARG A 12 -1.54 16.79 5.62
N LYS A 13 -2.72 16.93 4.97
CA LYS A 13 -3.59 18.10 5.19
C LYS A 13 -4.10 18.19 6.62
N PHE A 14 -4.29 17.04 7.27
CA PHE A 14 -4.80 16.93 8.63
C PHE A 14 -3.67 16.98 9.68
N GLU A 15 -2.43 17.27 9.28
CA GLU A 15 -1.29 17.41 10.19
C GLU A 15 -1.55 18.47 11.27
N GLY A 16 -1.17 18.15 12.51
CA GLY A 16 -1.47 18.98 13.67
C GLY A 16 -2.90 18.83 14.18
N ASN A 17 -3.56 17.69 13.93
CA ASN A 17 -4.93 17.39 14.34
C ASN A 17 -5.95 18.41 13.79
N LYS A 18 -5.72 18.88 12.57
CA LYS A 18 -6.67 19.74 11.88
C LYS A 18 -7.86 18.91 11.41
N SER A 19 -9.03 19.54 11.44
CA SER A 19 -10.27 18.98 10.91
C SER A 19 -10.78 19.89 9.80
N PHE A 20 -11.40 19.30 8.77
CA PHE A 20 -11.93 20.04 7.63
C PHE A 20 -13.38 19.65 7.39
N SER A 21 -14.24 20.63 7.13
CA SER A 21 -15.59 20.33 6.64
C SER A 21 -15.55 19.90 5.18
N TRP A 22 -16.59 19.21 4.70
CA TRP A 22 -16.71 18.92 3.27
C TRP A 22 -16.68 20.17 2.40
N GLU A 23 -17.22 21.30 2.87
CA GLU A 23 -17.15 22.58 2.16
C GLU A 23 -15.69 23.02 1.95
N GLN A 24 -14.86 22.92 2.98
CA GLN A 24 -13.43 23.22 2.89
C GLN A 24 -12.67 22.25 1.99
N VAL A 25 -13.08 20.97 1.97
CA VAL A 25 -12.47 19.96 1.08
C VAL A 25 -12.76 20.25 -0.39
N HIS A 26 -13.94 20.82 -0.71
CA HIS A 26 -14.28 21.27 -2.06
C HIS A 26 -13.54 22.55 -2.48
N GLU A 27 -12.89 23.26 -1.57
CA GLU A 27 -12.11 24.44 -1.93
C GLU A 27 -10.87 24.05 -2.75
N LYS A 28 -10.63 24.81 -3.82
CA LYS A 28 -9.46 24.62 -4.68
C LYS A 28 -8.14 24.68 -3.93
N SER A 29 -8.06 25.52 -2.90
CA SER A 29 -6.92 25.64 -1.97
C SER A 29 -6.59 24.32 -1.27
N PHE A 30 -7.58 23.46 -1.04
CA PHE A 30 -7.42 22.17 -0.40
C PHE A 30 -6.93 21.13 -1.40
N TYR A 31 -7.73 20.85 -2.44
CA TYR A 31 -7.51 19.69 -3.30
C TYR A 31 -6.40 19.88 -4.35
N GLU A 32 -6.19 21.09 -4.87
CA GLU A 32 -5.26 21.32 -6.00
C GLU A 32 -3.81 20.93 -5.68
N SER A 33 -3.39 21.13 -4.43
CA SER A 33 -2.06 20.70 -3.96
C SER A 33 -1.91 19.17 -3.82
N VAL A 34 -3.02 18.43 -3.79
CA VAL A 34 -3.05 16.97 -3.75
C VAL A 34 -3.09 16.43 -5.18
N ASN A 35 -4.14 16.79 -5.92
CA ASN A 35 -4.39 16.45 -7.31
C ASN A 35 -5.28 17.55 -7.95
N PRO A 36 -5.04 17.95 -9.21
CA PRO A 36 -5.87 18.95 -9.88
C PRO A 36 -7.35 18.54 -10.05
N ASP A 37 -7.67 17.26 -10.02
CA ASP A 37 -9.04 16.74 -10.10
C ASP A 37 -9.62 16.48 -8.71
N TYR A 38 -10.67 17.23 -8.37
CA TYR A 38 -11.41 17.07 -7.11
C TYR A 38 -11.99 15.67 -6.94
N PHE A 39 -12.54 15.05 -7.99
CA PHE A 39 -13.19 13.75 -7.89
C PHE A 39 -12.19 12.65 -7.52
N VAL A 40 -10.94 12.78 -8.00
CA VAL A 40 -9.85 11.89 -7.61
C VAL A 40 -9.58 12.03 -6.10
N VAL A 41 -9.49 13.27 -5.60
CA VAL A 41 -9.26 13.52 -4.17
C VAL A 41 -10.43 13.01 -3.31
N GLU A 42 -11.67 13.28 -3.71
CA GLU A 42 -12.87 12.81 -3.02
C GLU A 42 -12.92 11.28 -2.91
N ASN A 43 -12.63 10.57 -4.01
CA ASN A 43 -12.60 9.11 -4.00
C ASN A 43 -11.53 8.56 -3.04
N HIS A 44 -10.36 9.20 -2.97
CA HIS A 44 -9.32 8.81 -2.02
C HIS A 44 -9.68 9.16 -0.58
N ILE A 45 -10.39 10.26 -0.33
CA ILE A 45 -10.94 10.56 1.01
C ILE A 45 -11.93 9.49 1.43
N LYS A 46 -12.87 9.10 0.56
CA LYS A 46 -13.83 8.00 0.82
C LYS A 46 -13.11 6.68 1.10
N PHE A 47 -12.04 6.38 0.36
CA PHE A 47 -11.18 5.23 0.64
C PHE A 47 -10.53 5.32 2.03
N LEU A 48 -9.98 6.47 2.41
CA LEU A 48 -9.36 6.68 3.73
C LEU A 48 -10.35 6.60 4.88
N ILE A 49 -11.61 7.02 4.66
CA ILE A 49 -12.72 6.80 5.60
C ILE A 49 -13.01 5.29 5.72
N GLY A 50 -13.10 4.58 4.59
CA GLY A 50 -13.29 3.13 4.56
C GLY A 50 -12.14 2.35 5.22
N ASP A 51 -10.91 2.84 5.11
CA ASP A 51 -9.72 2.29 5.78
C ASP A 51 -9.60 2.76 7.25
N ASN A 52 -10.57 3.52 7.76
CA ASN A 52 -10.58 4.05 9.14
C ASN A 52 -9.33 4.89 9.46
N ALA A 53 -8.72 5.53 8.47
CA ALA A 53 -7.64 6.50 8.65
C ALA A 53 -8.20 7.93 8.87
N LEU A 54 -9.34 8.20 8.26
CA LEU A 54 -10.15 9.40 8.50
C LEU A 54 -11.48 9.00 9.14
N HIS A 55 -12.00 9.89 9.98
CA HIS A 55 -13.32 9.78 10.58
C HIS A 55 -14.20 10.94 10.12
N GLU A 56 -15.41 10.59 9.70
CA GLU A 56 -16.46 11.54 9.34
C GLU A 56 -17.42 11.70 10.53
N THR A 57 -17.57 12.94 10.99
CA THR A 57 -18.44 13.28 12.11
C THR A 57 -19.87 13.50 11.59
N GLY A 58 -20.84 12.70 12.02
CA GLY A 58 -22.22 12.73 11.52
C GLY A 58 -23.07 13.95 11.92
N THR A 59 -22.45 14.98 12.48
CA THR A 59 -23.08 16.26 12.85
C THR A 59 -22.93 17.27 11.72
N SER A 60 -23.97 18.06 11.40
CA SER A 60 -23.90 19.12 10.39
C SER A 60 -23.30 20.42 10.97
N PRO A 61 -22.26 21.04 10.37
CA PRO A 61 -21.59 20.59 9.15
C PRO A 61 -20.67 19.40 9.41
N THR A 62 -20.68 18.45 8.47
CA THR A 62 -19.90 17.21 8.57
C THR A 62 -18.40 17.50 8.47
N TYR A 63 -17.66 17.14 9.52
CA TYR A 63 -16.21 17.31 9.59
C TYR A 63 -15.48 15.99 9.37
N LEU A 64 -14.34 16.08 8.70
CA LEU A 64 -13.34 15.04 8.55
C LEU A 64 -12.21 15.30 9.53
N SER A 65 -11.78 14.26 10.24
CA SER A 65 -10.69 14.31 11.21
C SER A 65 -9.85 13.04 11.14
N LEU A 66 -8.61 13.08 11.66
CA LEU A 66 -7.76 11.90 11.75
C LEU A 66 -8.25 10.96 12.85
N THR A 67 -8.25 9.66 12.56
CA THR A 67 -8.34 8.64 13.59
C THR A 67 -6.96 8.40 14.22
N PRO A 68 -6.88 7.65 15.35
CA PRO A 68 -5.59 7.18 15.87
C PRO A 68 -4.77 6.41 14.84
N LYS A 69 -5.42 5.65 13.94
CA LYS A 69 -4.75 4.94 12.84
C LYS A 69 -4.15 5.92 11.83
N GLY A 70 -4.92 6.92 11.37
CA GLY A 70 -4.43 7.93 10.44
C GLY A 70 -3.25 8.73 11.02
N TRP A 71 -3.34 9.09 12.31
CA TRP A 71 -2.25 9.77 13.02
C TRP A 71 -0.98 8.92 13.10
N PHE A 72 -1.11 7.62 13.38
CA PHE A 72 0.02 6.69 13.41
C PHE A 72 0.70 6.55 12.03
N ILE A 73 -0.09 6.45 10.97
CA ILE A 73 0.40 6.38 9.58
C ILE A 73 1.23 7.63 9.24
N MET A 74 0.80 8.81 9.69
CA MET A 74 1.52 10.06 9.42
C MET A 74 2.80 10.22 10.23
N THR A 75 2.77 9.88 11.52
CA THR A 75 3.87 10.14 12.46
C THR A 75 5.16 9.44 12.04
N ASP A 76 5.06 8.29 11.40
CA ASP A 76 6.19 7.62 10.75
C ASP A 76 5.82 7.22 9.31
N SER A 77 5.51 8.24 8.50
CA SER A 77 5.14 8.07 7.09
C SER A 77 6.21 7.35 6.25
N SER A 78 7.48 7.38 6.68
CA SER A 78 8.57 6.65 6.02
C SER A 78 8.45 5.12 6.12
N LYS A 79 7.79 4.63 7.18
CA LYS A 79 7.59 3.20 7.43
C LYS A 79 6.14 2.75 7.29
N PHE A 80 5.20 3.62 7.62
CA PHE A 80 3.77 3.28 7.72
C PHE A 80 2.87 4.05 6.75
N GLY A 81 3.42 4.96 5.94
CA GLY A 81 2.70 5.62 4.84
C GLY A 81 2.19 4.61 3.81
N TYR A 82 1.19 4.99 3.02
CA TYR A 82 0.63 4.11 1.99
C TYR A 82 1.68 3.75 0.94
N VAL A 83 2.58 4.67 0.59
CA VAL A 83 3.71 4.38 -0.32
C VAL A 83 4.65 3.33 0.28
N ALA A 84 5.01 3.47 1.56
CA ALA A 84 5.88 2.53 2.26
C ALA A 84 5.24 1.13 2.37
N LYS A 85 3.95 1.09 2.70
CA LYS A 85 3.17 -0.15 2.75
C LYS A 85 3.20 -0.88 1.39
N ARG A 86 2.97 -0.16 0.29
CA ARG A 86 3.02 -0.75 -1.05
C ARG A 86 4.41 -1.27 -1.41
N GLN A 87 5.47 -0.57 -1.04
CA GLN A 87 6.84 -1.04 -1.26
C GLN A 87 7.14 -2.33 -0.48
N ALA A 88 6.65 -2.44 0.75
CA ALA A 88 6.78 -3.66 1.56
C ALA A 88 6.04 -4.84 0.92
N GLU A 89 4.82 -4.62 0.43
CA GLU A 89 4.04 -5.64 -0.31
C GLU A 89 4.78 -6.11 -1.57
N LEU A 90 5.27 -5.18 -2.39
CA LEU A 90 6.04 -5.52 -3.60
C LEU A 90 7.31 -6.32 -3.26
N THR A 91 7.99 -5.97 -2.18
CA THR A 91 9.17 -6.70 -1.71
C THR A 91 8.80 -8.12 -1.29
N LYS A 92 7.66 -8.30 -0.62
CA LYS A 92 7.15 -9.61 -0.23
C LYS A 92 6.74 -10.44 -1.45
N GLU A 93 5.98 -9.88 -2.38
CA GLU A 93 5.61 -10.55 -3.63
C GLU A 93 6.84 -10.99 -4.43
N ASN A 94 7.87 -10.15 -4.50
CA ASN A 94 9.13 -10.50 -5.18
C ASN A 94 9.89 -11.62 -4.46
N ARG A 95 9.84 -11.67 -3.12
CA ARG A 95 10.39 -12.79 -2.35
C ARG A 95 9.61 -14.08 -2.60
N GLU A 96 8.28 -14.03 -2.66
CA GLU A 96 7.46 -15.21 -2.95
C GLU A 96 7.65 -15.73 -4.38
N LYS A 97 7.80 -14.83 -5.36
CA LYS A 97 8.15 -15.21 -6.74
C LYS A 97 9.56 -15.79 -6.82
N SER A 98 10.53 -15.21 -6.10
CA SER A 98 11.91 -15.70 -6.11
C SER A 98 12.03 -17.07 -5.42
N THR A 99 11.33 -17.31 -4.31
CA THR A 99 11.30 -18.64 -3.68
C THR A 99 10.65 -19.68 -4.58
N LEU A 100 9.58 -19.33 -5.29
CA LEU A 100 8.91 -20.25 -6.22
C LEU A 100 9.77 -20.59 -7.44
N THR A 101 10.52 -19.61 -7.98
CA THR A 101 11.49 -19.88 -9.06
C THR A 101 12.67 -20.73 -8.57
N TRP A 102 13.22 -20.46 -7.39
CA TRP A 102 14.25 -21.31 -6.77
C TRP A 102 13.76 -22.74 -6.54
N ALA A 103 12.54 -22.92 -6.02
CA ALA A 103 11.95 -24.23 -5.82
C ALA A 103 11.81 -25.01 -7.14
N LYS A 104 11.38 -24.35 -8.23
CA LYS A 104 11.31 -24.97 -9.56
C LYS A 104 12.68 -25.44 -10.06
N TRP A 105 13.71 -24.60 -9.92
CA TRP A 105 15.08 -24.97 -10.30
C TRP A 105 15.62 -26.13 -9.47
N ALA A 106 15.38 -26.12 -8.15
CA ALA A 106 15.79 -27.21 -7.26
C ALA A 106 15.15 -28.55 -7.68
N THR A 107 13.87 -28.55 -8.04
CA THR A 107 13.18 -29.76 -8.54
C THR A 107 13.78 -30.27 -9.84
N ILE A 108 14.10 -29.39 -10.79
CA ILE A 108 14.75 -29.77 -12.06
C ILE A 108 16.11 -30.43 -11.79
N VAL A 109 16.93 -29.82 -10.94
CA VAL A 109 18.25 -30.36 -10.57
C VAL A 109 18.14 -31.72 -9.88
N ALA A 110 17.16 -31.89 -8.98
CA ALA A 110 16.92 -33.17 -8.32
C ALA A 110 16.56 -34.28 -9.31
N ILE A 111 15.67 -34.00 -10.28
CA ILE A 111 15.29 -34.96 -11.32
C ILE A 111 16.51 -35.36 -12.16
N ILE A 112 17.32 -34.39 -12.61
CA ILE A 112 18.54 -34.66 -13.38
C ILE A 112 19.52 -35.53 -12.59
N SER A 113 19.69 -35.24 -11.30
CA SER A 113 20.59 -36.00 -10.42
C SER A 113 20.15 -37.47 -10.28
N VAL A 114 18.84 -37.71 -10.15
CA VAL A 114 18.27 -39.07 -10.11
C VAL A 114 18.49 -39.79 -11.44
N ILE A 115 18.30 -39.12 -12.57
CA ILE A 115 18.54 -39.72 -13.90
C ILE A 115 20.00 -40.13 -14.05
N ILE A 116 20.94 -39.25 -13.70
CA ILE A 116 22.38 -39.55 -13.75
C ILE A 116 22.71 -40.77 -12.90
N TRP A 117 22.21 -40.83 -11.66
CA TRP A 117 22.43 -41.96 -10.78
C TRP A 117 21.89 -43.30 -11.34
N VAL A 118 20.70 -43.27 -11.95
CA VAL A 118 20.12 -44.45 -12.60
C VAL A 118 20.96 -44.92 -13.78
N VAL A 119 21.42 -43.99 -14.63
CA VAL A 119 22.27 -44.30 -15.78
C VAL A 119 23.61 -44.90 -15.35
N ASP A 120 24.26 -44.31 -14.35
CA ASP A 120 25.53 -44.82 -13.80
C ASP A 120 25.36 -46.23 -13.23
N LYS A 121 24.28 -46.49 -12.49
CA LYS A 121 23.97 -47.80 -11.96
C LYS A 121 23.79 -48.86 -13.05
N ILE A 122 23.08 -48.52 -14.14
CA ILE A 122 22.87 -49.42 -15.28
C ILE A 122 24.18 -49.71 -16.03
N LEU A 123 25.04 -48.70 -16.22
CA LEU A 123 26.33 -48.89 -16.90
C LEU A 123 27.36 -49.66 -16.06
N SER A 124 27.23 -49.63 -14.73
CA SER A 124 28.10 -50.39 -13.81
C SER A 124 27.69 -51.85 -13.59
N THR A 125 26.54 -52.28 -14.12
CA THR A 125 26.01 -53.65 -14.03
C THR A 125 26.27 -54.40 -15.33
#